data_AF-A0A1E1XEV6-F1
#
_entry.id   AF-A0A1E1XEV6-F1
#
_cell.length_a   1.000
_cell.length_b   1.000
_cell.length_c   1.000
_cell.angle_alpha   90.00
_cell.angle_beta   90.00
_cell.angle_gamma   90.00
#
_symmetry.space_group_name_H-M   'P 1'
#
loop_
_entity.id
_entity.type
_entity.pdbx_description
1 polymer ?
#
loop_
_entity_poly.entity_id
_entity_poly.type
_entity_poly.pdbx_seq_one_letter_code
_entity_poly.pdbx_strand_id
1 'polypeptide(L)'
;LKGIISGVGFLGPVVDMLDLADYYRQLSLLDFQGWQAYSQRMEQIRQMAAENRTDQALGLLFKTVFVATGDAPPTMFQRLTGYTYDGNALQSVEPPEFAAYRNYVASAEFKEAVHVGHSAKFSREPLINLQLMGDYFRNITDMVATLMDNYRFLAYAGQLDPIFSAPQVESFLRSVEWSRAEQFRHGRRFPLYAGAQEEGVLGYVTSAGNFSFVVVANAGHYPGFDHTRATDEMMRRFLANNLTRPA
;
A
#
# COMPACT_ATOMS: atom_id res chain seq x y z
N LEU A 1 8.71 -8.49 21.50
CA LEU A 1 8.68 -7.81 20.19
C LEU A 1 9.88 -6.85 20.11
N LYS A 2 10.67 -6.83 19.03
CA LYS A 2 11.90 -6.00 18.90
C LYS A 2 11.79 -4.85 17.88
N GLY A 3 10.73 -4.87 17.08
CA GLY A 3 10.40 -3.88 16.07
C GLY A 3 9.20 -4.35 15.27
N ILE A 4 8.65 -3.45 14.46
CA ILE A 4 7.49 -3.66 13.61
C ILE A 4 7.85 -3.18 12.20
N ILE A 5 7.43 -3.96 11.21
CA ILE A 5 7.55 -3.59 9.80
C ILE A 5 6.14 -3.64 9.21
N SER A 6 5.68 -2.52 8.66
CA SER A 6 4.40 -2.41 7.96
C SER A 6 4.66 -2.01 6.51
N GLY A 7 4.58 -2.98 5.61
CA GLY A 7 4.72 -2.78 4.19
C GLY A 7 3.41 -2.47 3.51
N VAL A 8 3.37 -1.34 2.80
CA VAL A 8 2.24 -0.89 1.99
C VAL A 8 0.93 -0.96 2.79
N GLY A 9 1.02 -0.47 4.02
CA GLY A 9 0.01 -0.70 5.04
C GLY A 9 -1.18 0.22 4.90
N PHE A 10 -2.37 -0.35 5.08
CA PHE A 10 -3.59 0.40 5.33
C PHE A 10 -3.63 0.84 6.80
N LEU A 11 -3.01 1.99 7.09
CA LEU A 11 -2.75 2.46 8.46
C LEU A 11 -3.61 3.65 8.93
N GLY A 12 -4.19 4.39 7.99
CA GLY A 12 -4.98 5.58 8.28
C GLY A 12 -6.40 5.47 7.77
N PRO A 13 -7.22 6.53 7.90
CA PRO A 13 -8.59 6.53 7.40
C PRO A 13 -8.66 6.19 5.91
N VAL A 14 -9.50 5.21 5.55
CA VAL A 14 -9.59 4.71 4.16
C VAL A 14 -9.94 5.79 3.14
N VAL A 15 -10.79 6.73 3.54
CA VAL A 15 -11.27 7.81 2.66
C VAL A 15 -10.18 8.81 2.32
N ASP A 16 -9.16 8.93 3.17
CA ASP A 16 -7.99 9.78 2.90
C ASP A 16 -6.94 8.99 2.14
N MET A 17 -6.66 7.75 2.57
CA MET A 17 -5.65 6.89 1.94
C MET A 17 -5.96 6.59 0.46
N LEU A 18 -7.24 6.46 0.10
CA LEU A 18 -7.67 6.11 -1.26
C LEU A 18 -8.17 7.31 -2.10
N ASP A 19 -8.01 8.55 -1.60
CA ASP A 19 -8.25 9.75 -2.38
C ASP A 19 -7.07 10.02 -3.34
N LEU A 20 -7.02 9.25 -4.43
CA LEU A 20 -5.86 9.13 -5.30
C LEU A 20 -5.95 10.00 -6.55
N ALA A 21 -6.94 10.90 -6.64
CA ALA A 21 -7.21 11.71 -7.84
C ALA A 21 -5.95 12.44 -8.32
N ASP A 22 -5.30 13.19 -7.41
CA ASP A 22 -4.11 13.96 -7.72
C ASP A 22 -2.93 13.07 -8.09
N TYR A 23 -2.76 11.94 -7.39
CA TYR A 23 -1.71 10.98 -7.69
C TYR A 23 -1.86 10.42 -9.11
N TYR A 24 -3.06 9.96 -9.47
CA TYR A 24 -3.32 9.46 -10.82
C TYR A 24 -3.13 10.54 -11.89
N ARG A 25 -3.51 11.78 -11.61
CA ARG A 25 -3.29 12.91 -12.53
C ARG A 25 -1.81 13.24 -12.69
N GLN A 26 -1.02 13.20 -11.62
CA GLN A 26 0.44 13.42 -11.68
C GLN A 26 1.15 12.32 -12.48
N LEU A 27 0.65 11.09 -12.45
CA LEU A 27 1.11 10.00 -13.30
C LEU A 27 0.55 10.02 -14.73
N SER A 28 -0.29 11.01 -15.06
CA SER A 28 -0.99 11.10 -16.35
C SER A 28 -1.90 9.90 -16.65
N LEU A 29 -2.37 9.19 -15.61
CA LEU A 29 -3.36 8.12 -15.74
C LEU A 29 -4.79 8.67 -15.92
N LEU A 30 -5.03 9.89 -15.44
CA LEU A 30 -6.31 10.59 -15.58
C LEU A 30 -6.12 11.92 -16.31
N ASP A 31 -7.04 12.22 -17.21
CA ASP A 31 -7.22 13.57 -17.73
C ASP A 31 -8.01 14.45 -16.73
N PHE A 32 -8.32 15.68 -17.11
CA PHE A 32 -9.06 16.60 -16.24
C PHE A 32 -10.45 16.08 -15.86
N GLN A 33 -11.15 15.43 -16.80
CA GLN A 33 -12.52 14.95 -16.58
C GLN A 33 -12.51 13.72 -15.65
N GLY A 34 -11.59 12.77 -15.88
CA GLY A 34 -11.39 11.61 -15.04
C GLY A 34 -10.97 12.00 -13.62
N TRP A 35 -10.06 12.97 -13.48
CA TRP A 35 -9.67 13.54 -12.19
C TRP A 35 -10.89 14.10 -11.44
N GLN A 36 -11.66 14.98 -12.09
CA GLN A 36 -12.84 15.61 -11.47
C GLN A 36 -13.89 14.56 -11.06
N ALA A 37 -14.14 13.58 -11.92
CA ALA A 37 -15.09 12.51 -11.65
C ALA A 37 -14.65 11.65 -10.46
N TYR A 38 -13.35 11.31 -10.37
CA TYR A 38 -12.82 10.53 -9.26
C TYR A 38 -12.88 11.32 -7.95
N SER A 39 -12.45 12.58 -7.93
CA SER A 39 -12.55 13.45 -6.75
C SER A 39 -13.99 13.57 -6.25
N GLN A 40 -14.96 13.78 -7.15
CA GLN A 40 -16.36 13.85 -6.76
C GLN A 40 -16.86 12.51 -6.17
N ARG A 41 -16.41 11.37 -6.72
CA ARG A 41 -16.76 10.05 -6.19
C ARG A 41 -16.21 9.84 -4.79
N MET A 42 -14.96 10.23 -4.53
CA MET A 42 -14.35 10.10 -3.21
C MET A 42 -15.02 11.02 -2.18
N GLU A 43 -15.41 12.23 -2.57
CA GLU A 43 -16.18 13.12 -1.70
C GLU A 43 -17.55 12.52 -1.33
N GLN A 44 -18.24 11.90 -2.28
CA GLN A 44 -19.49 11.16 -1.99
C GLN A 44 -19.27 10.02 -0.98
N ILE A 45 -18.18 9.26 -1.13
CA ILE A 45 -17.83 8.16 -0.21
C ILE A 45 -17.53 8.72 1.19
N ARG A 46 -16.78 9.82 1.27
CA ARG A 46 -16.45 10.53 2.51
C ARG A 46 -17.72 11.01 3.24
N GLN A 47 -18.65 11.62 2.51
CA GLN A 47 -19.94 12.05 3.06
C GLN A 47 -20.77 10.87 3.59
N MET A 48 -20.90 9.79 2.82
CA MET A 48 -21.61 8.59 3.28
C MET A 48 -20.98 8.00 4.54
N ALA A 49 -19.65 7.95 4.62
CA ALA A 49 -18.96 7.47 5.81
C ALA A 49 -19.22 8.37 7.03
N ALA A 50 -19.20 9.70 6.86
CA ALA A 50 -19.50 10.66 7.92
C ALA A 50 -20.96 10.58 8.41
N GLU A 51 -21.90 10.22 7.54
CA GLU A 51 -23.31 9.96 7.86
C GLU A 51 -23.55 8.56 8.49
N ASN A 52 -22.49 7.82 8.84
CA ASN A 52 -22.56 6.46 9.35
C ASN A 52 -23.23 5.45 8.38
N ARG A 53 -23.21 5.74 7.07
CA ARG A 53 -23.66 4.86 5.99
C ARG A 53 -22.49 4.04 5.44
N THR A 54 -21.71 3.43 6.34
CA THR A 54 -20.44 2.77 6.06
C THR A 54 -20.57 1.62 5.05
N ASP A 55 -21.65 0.84 5.09
CA ASP A 55 -21.87 -0.25 4.14
C ASP A 55 -22.03 0.26 2.70
N GLN A 56 -22.78 1.36 2.52
CA GLN A 56 -22.98 2.00 1.23
C GLN A 56 -21.70 2.66 0.75
N ALA A 57 -20.98 3.34 1.65
CA ALA A 57 -19.67 3.93 1.38
C ALA A 57 -18.67 2.85 0.93
N LEU A 58 -18.63 1.70 1.61
CA LEU A 58 -17.74 0.58 1.27
C LEU A 58 -18.09 0.00 -0.10
N GLY A 59 -19.36 -0.29 -0.35
CA GLY A 59 -19.80 -0.81 -1.64
C GLY A 59 -19.46 0.14 -2.80
N LEU A 60 -19.53 1.45 -2.56
CA LEU A 60 -19.16 2.47 -3.54
C LEU A 60 -17.64 2.56 -3.72
N LEU A 61 -16.87 2.45 -2.64
CA LEU A 61 -15.41 2.41 -2.65
C LEU A 61 -14.89 1.21 -3.46
N PHE A 62 -15.43 0.01 -3.23
CA PHE A 62 -15.08 -1.19 -4.01
C PHE A 62 -15.41 -1.05 -5.49
N LYS A 63 -16.49 -0.37 -5.86
CA LYS A 63 -16.83 -0.07 -7.27
C LYS A 63 -15.97 1.06 -7.87
N THR A 64 -15.15 1.71 -7.06
CA THR A 64 -14.35 2.88 -7.46
C THR A 64 -12.89 2.53 -7.60
N VAL A 65 -12.28 1.95 -6.55
CA VAL A 65 -10.82 1.90 -6.40
C VAL A 65 -10.24 0.54 -6.81
N PHE A 66 -10.67 -0.53 -6.15
CA PHE A 66 -10.05 -1.86 -6.32
C PHE A 66 -10.40 -2.49 -7.67
N VAL A 67 -9.45 -3.16 -8.32
CA VAL A 67 -9.71 -3.87 -9.57
C VAL A 67 -10.71 -5.01 -9.34
N ALA A 68 -11.78 -5.02 -10.14
CA ALA A 68 -12.69 -6.14 -10.21
C ALA A 68 -12.13 -7.25 -11.12
N THR A 69 -12.36 -8.51 -10.74
CA THR A 69 -11.92 -9.70 -11.48
C THR A 69 -13.10 -10.63 -11.78
N GLY A 70 -12.93 -11.56 -12.72
CA GLY A 70 -13.99 -12.47 -13.16
C GLY A 70 -15.10 -11.75 -13.91
N ASP A 71 -16.36 -12.13 -13.66
CA ASP A 71 -17.55 -11.58 -14.33
C ASP A 71 -18.07 -10.27 -13.71
N ALA A 72 -17.37 -9.72 -12.72
CA ALA A 72 -17.77 -8.48 -12.07
C ALA A 72 -17.60 -7.28 -13.03
N PRO A 73 -18.52 -6.30 -13.02
CA PRO A 73 -18.37 -5.10 -13.83
C PRO A 73 -17.08 -4.34 -13.49
N PRO A 74 -16.40 -3.73 -14.48
CA PRO A 74 -15.20 -2.94 -14.22
C PRO A 74 -15.47 -1.82 -13.20
N THR A 75 -14.49 -1.50 -12.38
CA THR A 75 -14.57 -0.38 -11.43
C THR A 75 -14.30 0.96 -12.10
N MET A 76 -14.46 2.06 -11.36
CA MET A 76 -14.16 3.38 -11.90
C MET A 76 -12.68 3.52 -12.28
N PHE A 77 -11.76 3.02 -11.46
CA PHE A 77 -10.34 2.94 -11.78
C PHE A 77 -10.10 2.25 -13.12
N GLN A 78 -10.68 1.05 -13.31
CA GLN A 78 -10.52 0.28 -14.55
C GLN A 78 -11.12 1.03 -15.76
N ARG A 79 -12.29 1.65 -15.62
CA ARG A 79 -12.93 2.41 -16.71
C ARG A 79 -12.14 3.65 -17.11
N LEU A 80 -11.56 4.35 -16.14
CA LEU A 80 -10.84 5.60 -16.40
C LEU A 80 -9.43 5.37 -16.93
N THR A 81 -8.76 4.30 -16.50
CA THR A 81 -7.35 4.05 -16.82
C THR A 81 -7.14 2.95 -17.87
N GLY A 82 -8.12 2.05 -18.03
CA GLY A 82 -7.99 0.83 -18.83
C GLY A 82 -7.23 -0.30 -18.13
N TYR A 83 -6.84 -0.13 -16.86
CA TYR A 83 -6.07 -1.13 -16.13
C TYR A 83 -6.94 -2.31 -15.72
N THR A 84 -6.36 -3.50 -15.70
CA THR A 84 -6.92 -4.74 -15.13
C THR A 84 -6.06 -5.28 -13.99
N TYR A 85 -5.08 -4.50 -13.55
CA TYR A 85 -4.21 -4.75 -12.42
C TYR A 85 -3.89 -3.43 -11.72
N ASP A 86 -3.96 -3.43 -10.40
CA ASP A 86 -3.75 -2.27 -9.53
C ASP A 86 -2.53 -2.46 -8.62
N GLY A 87 -1.61 -3.35 -8.98
CA GLY A 87 -0.40 -3.56 -8.17
C GLY A 87 0.78 -2.66 -8.56
N ASN A 88 0.80 -2.03 -9.74
CA ASN A 88 1.90 -1.15 -10.14
C ASN A 88 1.44 -0.20 -11.27
N ALA A 89 1.68 1.09 -11.14
CA ALA A 89 1.28 2.09 -12.13
C ALA A 89 2.02 1.98 -13.49
N LEU A 90 3.04 1.13 -13.61
CA LEU A 90 3.70 0.82 -14.88
C LEU A 90 3.19 -0.47 -15.54
N GLN A 91 2.30 -1.21 -14.86
CA GLN A 91 1.77 -2.48 -15.33
C GLN A 91 0.24 -2.41 -15.33
N SER A 92 -0.36 -2.40 -16.52
CA SER A 92 -1.82 -2.38 -16.65
C SER A 92 -2.47 -3.75 -16.55
N VAL A 93 -1.69 -4.83 -16.56
CA VAL A 93 -2.13 -6.23 -16.49
C VAL A 93 -1.28 -6.96 -15.46
N GLU A 94 -1.87 -7.96 -14.78
CA GLU A 94 -1.18 -8.72 -13.74
C GLU A 94 0.02 -9.47 -14.34
N PRO A 95 1.21 -9.41 -13.71
CA PRO A 95 2.38 -10.14 -14.18
C PRO A 95 2.13 -11.66 -14.19
N PRO A 96 2.58 -12.39 -15.24
CA PRO A 96 2.34 -13.82 -15.40
C PRO A 96 2.90 -14.68 -14.25
N GLU A 97 3.91 -14.18 -13.53
CA GLU A 97 4.51 -14.82 -12.37
C GLU A 97 3.50 -15.06 -11.25
N PHE A 98 2.51 -14.18 -11.08
CA PHE A 98 1.46 -14.35 -10.08
C PHE A 98 0.57 -15.55 -10.42
N ALA A 99 0.22 -15.72 -11.70
CA ALA A 99 -0.53 -16.88 -12.17
C ALA A 99 0.30 -18.17 -12.08
N ALA A 100 1.59 -18.11 -12.44
CA ALA A 100 2.51 -19.24 -12.30
C ALA A 100 2.62 -19.70 -10.84
N TYR A 101 2.76 -18.76 -9.89
CA TYR A 101 2.78 -19.05 -8.46
C TYR A 101 1.48 -19.71 -7.99
N ARG A 102 0.32 -19.18 -8.39
CA ARG A 102 -0.99 -19.78 -8.06
C ARG A 102 -1.13 -21.22 -8.57
N ASN A 103 -0.65 -21.49 -9.78
CA ASN A 103 -0.66 -22.84 -10.35
C ASN A 103 0.29 -23.78 -9.59
N TYR A 104 1.48 -23.30 -9.23
CA TYR A 104 2.47 -24.07 -8.47
C TYR A 104 1.92 -24.48 -7.09
N VAL A 105 1.38 -23.53 -6.31
CA VAL A 105 0.84 -23.83 -4.98
C VAL A 105 -0.44 -24.68 -5.01
N ALA A 106 -1.11 -24.74 -6.15
CA ALA A 106 -2.27 -25.61 -6.36
C ALA A 106 -1.89 -27.06 -6.70
N SER A 107 -0.63 -27.31 -7.10
CA SER A 107 -0.15 -28.64 -7.50
C SER A 107 -0.18 -29.66 -6.36
N ALA A 108 -0.33 -30.94 -6.70
CA ALA A 108 -0.27 -32.02 -5.70
C ALA A 108 1.12 -32.11 -5.05
N GLU A 109 2.18 -31.95 -5.84
CA GLU A 109 3.57 -31.96 -5.38
C GLU A 109 3.82 -30.91 -4.29
N PHE A 110 3.45 -29.64 -4.55
CA PHE A 110 3.60 -28.59 -3.53
C PHE A 110 2.79 -28.91 -2.28
N LYS A 111 1.53 -29.30 -2.44
CA LYS A 111 0.62 -29.58 -1.32
C LYS A 111 1.14 -30.71 -0.43
N GLU A 112 1.64 -31.78 -1.05
CA GLU A 112 2.26 -32.90 -0.35
C GLU A 112 3.54 -32.44 0.37
N ALA A 113 4.41 -31.68 -0.30
CA ALA A 113 5.65 -31.19 0.28
C ALA A 113 5.47 -30.29 1.51
N VAL A 114 4.36 -29.53 1.59
CA VAL A 114 4.03 -28.70 2.75
C VAL A 114 3.00 -29.34 3.69
N HIS A 115 2.66 -30.61 3.46
CA HIS A 115 1.68 -31.39 4.24
C HIS A 115 0.29 -30.72 4.37
N VAL A 116 -0.17 -30.01 3.34
CA VAL A 116 -1.57 -29.57 3.26
C VAL A 116 -2.39 -30.62 2.51
N GLY A 117 -3.63 -30.85 2.95
CA GLY A 117 -4.48 -31.83 2.27
C GLY A 117 -4.66 -31.52 0.79
N HIS A 118 -4.73 -32.54 -0.07
CA HIS A 118 -4.87 -32.36 -1.52
C HIS A 118 -6.10 -31.51 -1.92
N SER A 119 -7.16 -31.58 -1.10
CA SER A 119 -8.40 -30.80 -1.26
C SER A 119 -8.28 -29.33 -0.83
N ALA A 120 -7.17 -28.92 -0.22
CA ALA A 120 -6.92 -27.54 0.16
C ALA A 120 -6.92 -26.64 -1.09
N LYS A 121 -7.57 -25.48 -0.99
CA LYS A 121 -7.67 -24.49 -2.06
C LYS A 121 -6.89 -23.25 -1.67
N PHE A 122 -6.09 -22.76 -2.60
CA PHE A 122 -5.52 -21.43 -2.51
C PHE A 122 -6.57 -20.44 -3.06
N SER A 123 -7.34 -19.81 -2.19
CA SER A 123 -8.37 -18.82 -2.55
C SER A 123 -8.24 -17.56 -1.69
N ARG A 124 -8.58 -16.42 -2.27
CA ARG A 124 -9.02 -15.24 -1.50
C ARG A 124 -10.50 -15.38 -1.28
N GLU A 125 -10.95 -15.45 -0.02
CA GLU A 125 -12.37 -15.63 0.28
C GLU A 125 -13.11 -14.28 0.36
N PRO A 126 -14.06 -13.98 -0.55
CA PRO A 126 -14.79 -12.72 -0.55
C PRO A 126 -15.58 -12.49 0.75
N LEU A 127 -16.00 -13.59 1.41
CA LEU A 127 -16.71 -13.53 2.68
C LEU A 127 -15.88 -12.88 3.78
N ILE A 128 -14.55 -13.01 3.76
CA ILE A 128 -13.69 -12.38 4.77
C ILE A 128 -13.80 -10.85 4.69
N ASN A 129 -13.74 -10.28 3.48
CA ASN A 129 -13.90 -8.84 3.29
C ASN A 129 -15.30 -8.37 3.73
N LEU A 130 -16.33 -9.18 3.52
CA LEU A 130 -17.69 -8.90 3.98
C LEU A 130 -17.78 -8.89 5.51
N GLN A 131 -17.11 -9.82 6.19
CA GLN A 131 -17.11 -9.90 7.66
C GLN A 131 -16.29 -8.77 8.31
N LEU A 132 -15.26 -8.27 7.61
CA LEU A 132 -14.40 -7.17 8.08
C LEU A 132 -14.84 -5.78 7.61
N MET A 133 -16.05 -5.68 7.04
CA MET A 133 -16.62 -4.43 6.53
C MET A 133 -16.58 -3.28 7.55
N GLY A 134 -16.87 -3.57 8.82
CA GLY A 134 -16.85 -2.57 9.89
C GLY A 134 -15.45 -2.02 10.20
N ASP A 135 -14.39 -2.76 9.85
CA ASP A 135 -13.02 -2.36 10.16
C ASP A 135 -12.45 -1.34 9.14
N TYR A 136 -13.00 -1.28 7.92
CA TYR A 136 -12.52 -0.35 6.88
C TYR A 136 -12.63 1.13 7.28
N PHE A 137 -13.64 1.50 8.08
CA PHE A 137 -13.83 2.88 8.52
C PHE A 137 -13.38 3.11 9.96
N ARG A 138 -12.79 2.09 10.60
CA ARG A 138 -12.28 2.22 11.95
C ARG A 138 -11.05 3.12 11.97
N ASN A 139 -11.10 4.17 12.77
CA ASN A 139 -9.92 4.99 13.01
C ASN A 139 -8.95 4.24 13.95
N ILE A 140 -7.76 3.92 13.43
CA ILE A 140 -6.68 3.27 14.18
C ILE A 140 -5.48 4.21 14.44
N THR A 141 -5.65 5.52 14.23
CA THR A 141 -4.58 6.52 14.37
C THR A 141 -3.88 6.45 15.72
N ASP A 142 -4.63 6.30 16.82
CA ASP A 142 -4.06 6.18 18.18
C ASP A 142 -3.17 4.94 18.34
N MET A 143 -3.53 3.85 17.65
CA MET A 143 -2.70 2.64 17.62
C MET A 143 -1.40 2.90 16.88
N VAL A 144 -1.46 3.57 15.72
CA VAL A 144 -0.27 3.96 14.95
C VAL A 144 0.64 4.88 15.76
N ALA A 145 0.09 5.91 16.42
CA ALA A 145 0.82 6.80 17.31
C ALA A 145 1.54 6.02 18.43
N THR A 146 0.82 5.10 19.07
CA THR A 146 1.39 4.21 20.10
C THR A 146 2.56 3.39 19.55
N LEU A 147 2.46 2.88 18.31
CA LEU A 147 3.55 2.15 17.68
C LEU A 147 4.77 3.03 17.41
N MET A 148 4.55 4.25 16.90
CA MET A 148 5.60 5.23 16.60
C MET A 148 6.35 5.69 17.86
N ASP A 149 5.66 5.82 19.00
CA ASP A 149 6.26 6.22 20.27
C ASP A 149 7.08 5.10 20.94
N ASN A 150 6.60 3.85 20.86
CA ASN A 150 7.06 2.79 21.75
C ASN A 150 7.93 1.72 21.07
N TYR A 151 7.94 1.65 19.74
CA TYR A 151 8.64 0.60 19.01
C TYR A 151 9.58 1.17 17.94
N ARG A 152 10.58 0.35 17.58
CA ARG A 152 11.28 0.52 16.30
C ARG A 152 10.29 0.17 15.21
N PHE A 153 9.84 1.16 14.47
CA PHE A 153 8.76 0.98 13.51
C PHE A 153 9.20 1.46 12.13
N LEU A 154 9.24 0.52 11.18
CA LEU A 154 9.41 0.79 9.76
C LEU A 154 8.06 0.70 9.06
N ALA A 155 7.58 1.82 8.52
CA ALA A 155 6.55 1.83 7.50
C ALA A 155 7.21 1.99 6.12
N TYR A 156 6.69 1.32 5.09
CA TYR A 156 7.15 1.57 3.73
C TYR A 156 6.03 1.50 2.71
N ALA A 157 6.18 2.19 1.59
CA ALA A 157 5.25 2.17 0.45
C ALA A 157 6.03 2.12 -0.87
N GLY A 158 5.42 1.55 -1.91
CA GLY A 158 5.95 1.65 -3.26
C GLY A 158 5.72 3.03 -3.86
N GLN A 159 6.72 3.56 -4.58
CA GLN A 159 6.60 4.83 -5.29
C GLN A 159 5.47 4.84 -6.34
N LEU A 160 5.17 3.67 -6.91
CA LEU A 160 4.29 3.45 -8.05
C LEU A 160 3.05 2.64 -7.67
N ASP A 161 2.69 2.58 -6.39
CA ASP A 161 1.48 1.90 -5.93
C ASP A 161 0.23 2.74 -6.26
N PRO A 162 -0.67 2.25 -7.13
CA PRO A 162 -1.88 2.99 -7.50
C PRO A 162 -3.01 2.83 -6.48
N ILE A 163 -2.88 2.04 -5.41
CA ILE A 163 -3.93 1.87 -4.38
C ILE A 163 -3.51 2.57 -3.08
N PHE A 164 -2.31 2.29 -2.57
CA PHE A 164 -1.79 2.89 -1.33
C PHE A 164 -0.55 3.73 -1.63
N SER A 165 -0.77 4.78 -2.42
CA SER A 165 0.31 5.63 -2.92
C SER A 165 1.16 6.22 -1.80
N ALA A 166 2.48 6.26 -2.02
CA ALA A 166 3.41 6.83 -1.06
C ALA A 166 3.06 8.25 -0.58
N PRO A 167 2.55 9.18 -1.43
CA PRO A 167 2.12 10.49 -0.97
C PRO A 167 0.97 10.45 0.05
N GLN A 168 -0.04 9.59 -0.13
CA GLN A 168 -1.17 9.49 0.79
C GLN A 168 -0.77 8.85 2.11
N VAL A 169 0.03 7.78 2.05
CA VAL A 169 0.57 7.15 3.26
C VAL A 169 1.43 8.16 4.05
N GLU A 170 2.28 8.92 3.37
CA GLU A 170 3.11 9.94 4.02
C GLU A 170 2.28 11.09 4.61
N SER A 171 1.26 11.57 3.87
CA SER A 171 0.34 12.61 4.34
C SER A 171 -0.32 12.21 5.66
N PHE A 172 -0.83 10.99 5.74
CA PHE A 172 -1.36 10.43 6.98
C PHE A 172 -0.29 10.35 8.07
N LEU A 173 0.89 9.77 7.80
CA LEU A 173 1.94 9.64 8.80
C LEU A 173 2.44 10.99 9.35
N ARG A 174 2.36 12.06 8.54
CA ARG A 174 2.67 13.44 8.97
C ARG A 174 1.57 14.09 9.80
N SER A 175 0.32 13.63 9.68
CA SER A 175 -0.79 14.14 10.48
C SER A 175 -0.93 13.47 11.85
N VAL A 176 -0.34 12.28 12.04
CA VAL A 176 -0.35 11.59 13.34
C VAL A 176 0.36 12.42 14.41
N GLU A 177 -0.30 12.62 15.55
CA GLU A 177 0.28 13.24 16.75
C GLU A 177 0.94 12.17 17.64
N TRP A 178 2.21 12.39 18.00
CA TRP A 178 3.04 11.51 18.83
C TRP A 178 4.28 12.28 19.32
N SER A 179 5.11 11.71 20.19
CA SER A 179 6.19 12.43 20.89
C SER A 179 7.23 13.10 19.97
N ARG A 180 7.36 12.68 18.71
CA ARG A 180 8.28 13.29 17.71
C ARG A 180 7.57 13.71 16.42
N ALA A 181 6.27 13.99 16.47
CA ALA A 181 5.49 14.40 15.32
C ALA A 181 6.12 15.59 14.57
N GLU A 182 6.54 16.64 15.29
CA GLU A 182 7.18 17.82 14.69
C GLU A 182 8.49 17.49 13.96
N GLN A 183 9.28 16.57 14.52
CA GLN A 183 10.52 16.11 13.88
C GLN A 183 10.22 15.39 12.57
N PHE A 184 9.17 14.57 12.53
CA PHE A 184 8.79 13.86 11.31
C PHE A 184 8.14 14.79 10.27
N ARG A 185 7.21 15.64 10.70
CA ARG A 185 6.51 16.65 9.87
C ARG A 185 7.47 17.55 9.11
N HIS A 186 8.56 17.96 9.74
CA HIS A 186 9.59 18.82 9.13
C HIS A 186 10.84 18.05 8.69
N GLY A 187 10.86 16.73 8.89
CA GLY A 187 11.96 15.85 8.57
C GLY A 187 12.22 15.80 7.07
N ARG A 188 13.49 15.97 6.69
CA ARG A 188 13.94 15.84 5.30
C ARG A 188 14.02 14.37 4.90
N ARG A 189 13.77 14.15 3.62
CA ARG A 189 13.91 12.87 2.94
C ARG A 189 15.35 12.68 2.46
N PHE A 190 15.91 11.49 2.64
CA PHE A 190 17.26 11.12 2.20
C PHE A 190 17.23 9.95 1.23
N PRO A 191 18.05 9.95 0.17
CA PRO A 191 18.15 8.82 -0.74
C PRO A 191 18.77 7.60 -0.06
N LEU A 192 18.25 6.42 -0.37
CA LEU A 192 18.76 5.12 0.03
C LEU A 192 19.50 4.47 -1.15
N TYR A 193 20.69 3.91 -0.91
CA TYR A 193 21.53 3.23 -1.90
C TYR A 193 21.89 1.83 -1.38
N ALA A 194 22.07 0.82 -2.24
CA ALA A 194 22.62 -0.48 -1.85
C ALA A 194 24.11 -0.56 -2.25
N GLY A 195 24.96 0.13 -1.52
CA GLY A 195 26.39 0.23 -1.84
C GLY A 195 26.72 1.58 -2.48
N ALA A 196 27.42 1.55 -3.61
CA ALA A 196 27.95 2.74 -4.24
C ALA A 196 26.83 3.59 -4.90
N GLN A 197 27.02 4.91 -4.98
CA GLN A 197 25.99 5.81 -5.51
C GLN A 197 25.73 5.59 -7.01
N GLU A 198 26.73 5.09 -7.74
CA GLU A 198 26.63 4.76 -9.17
C GLU A 198 25.62 3.65 -9.46
N GLU A 199 25.25 2.86 -8.44
CA GLU A 199 24.26 1.79 -8.56
C GLU A 199 22.80 2.29 -8.51
N GLY A 200 22.61 3.59 -8.30
CA GLY A 200 21.30 4.24 -8.32
C GLY A 200 20.58 4.24 -6.97
N VAL A 201 19.57 5.10 -6.90
CA VAL A 201 18.73 5.29 -5.71
C VAL A 201 17.71 4.15 -5.65
N LEU A 202 17.65 3.45 -4.52
CA LEU A 202 16.68 2.38 -4.25
C LEU A 202 15.38 2.87 -3.63
N GLY A 203 15.38 4.10 -3.16
CA GLY A 203 14.25 4.67 -2.45
C GLY A 203 14.67 5.85 -1.61
N TYR A 204 13.78 6.25 -0.72
CA TYR A 204 14.00 7.40 0.11
C TYR A 204 13.48 7.18 1.52
N VAL A 205 14.24 7.61 2.51
CA VAL A 205 13.91 7.46 3.93
C VAL A 205 13.69 8.81 4.60
N THR A 206 12.63 8.90 5.40
CA THR A 206 12.41 9.96 6.38
C THR A 206 12.36 9.30 7.76
N SER A 207 12.96 9.88 8.79
CA SER A 207 12.98 9.28 10.13
C SER A 207 12.89 10.31 11.25
N ALA A 208 12.25 9.91 12.34
CA ALA A 208 12.18 10.65 13.59
C ALA A 208 12.28 9.65 14.75
N GLY A 209 13.30 9.77 15.60
CA GLY A 209 13.57 8.79 16.65
C GLY A 209 13.65 7.35 16.12
N ASN A 210 12.75 6.49 16.62
CA ASN A 210 12.68 5.06 16.27
C ASN A 210 11.70 4.75 15.13
N PHE A 211 11.03 5.77 14.58
CA PHE A 211 10.14 5.62 13.45
C PHE A 211 10.83 6.01 12.14
N SER A 212 10.64 5.20 11.12
CA SER A 212 11.11 5.44 9.76
C SER A 212 10.02 5.14 8.74
N PHE A 213 9.88 6.05 7.76
CA PHE A 213 9.08 5.81 6.57
C PHE A 213 9.98 5.74 5.35
N VAL A 214 9.84 4.67 4.56
CA VAL A 214 10.61 4.44 3.33
C VAL A 214 9.69 4.41 2.11
N VAL A 215 10.01 5.21 1.10
CA VAL A 215 9.43 5.07 -0.25
C VAL A 215 10.38 4.21 -1.07
N VAL A 216 9.94 3.04 -1.50
CA VAL A 216 10.75 2.14 -2.35
C VAL A 216 10.63 2.58 -3.80
N ALA A 217 11.74 2.97 -4.41
CA ALA A 217 11.75 3.44 -5.80
C ALA A 217 11.41 2.30 -6.77
N ASN A 218 10.76 2.63 -7.89
CA ASN A 218 10.37 1.69 -8.94
C ASN A 218 9.47 0.51 -8.49
N ALA A 219 8.89 0.60 -7.30
CA ALA A 219 8.03 -0.45 -6.73
C ALA A 219 6.57 0.02 -6.65
N GLY A 220 5.63 -0.90 -6.88
CA GLY A 220 4.21 -0.71 -6.66
C GLY A 220 3.75 -1.27 -5.31
N HIS A 221 2.55 -1.85 -5.29
CA HIS A 221 1.93 -2.47 -4.12
C HIS A 221 2.68 -3.70 -3.59
N TYR A 222 3.50 -4.33 -4.43
CA TYR A 222 4.30 -5.50 -4.06
C TYR A 222 5.81 -5.23 -4.19
N PRO A 223 6.43 -4.35 -3.35
CA PRO A 223 7.85 -3.99 -3.51
C PRO A 223 8.84 -5.17 -3.47
N GLY A 224 8.50 -6.25 -2.77
CA GLY A 224 9.32 -7.47 -2.75
C GLY A 224 9.39 -8.16 -4.11
N PHE A 225 8.33 -8.07 -4.90
CA PHE A 225 8.26 -8.55 -6.28
C PHE A 225 8.86 -7.52 -7.25
N ASP A 226 8.41 -6.26 -7.18
CA ASP A 226 8.78 -5.23 -8.16
C ASP A 226 10.26 -4.82 -8.08
N HIS A 227 10.82 -4.77 -6.86
CA HIS A 227 12.19 -4.31 -6.65
C HIS A 227 12.87 -5.04 -5.47
N THR A 228 13.01 -6.37 -5.60
CA THR A 228 13.53 -7.29 -4.57
C THR A 228 14.81 -6.77 -3.90
N ARG A 229 15.77 -6.25 -4.68
CA ARG A 229 17.04 -5.72 -4.15
C ARG A 229 16.83 -4.54 -3.18
N ALA A 230 15.90 -3.64 -3.49
CA ALA A 230 15.64 -2.47 -2.63
C ALA A 230 14.94 -2.87 -1.35
N THR A 231 13.97 -3.79 -1.48
CA THR A 231 13.24 -4.32 -0.34
C THR A 231 14.17 -5.10 0.59
N ASP A 232 15.05 -5.97 0.07
CA ASP A 232 16.04 -6.69 0.87
C ASP A 232 16.99 -5.73 1.60
N GLU A 233 17.54 -4.74 0.91
CA GLU A 233 18.44 -3.76 1.52
C GLU A 233 17.74 -2.98 2.66
N MET A 234 16.53 -2.47 2.41
CA MET A 234 15.73 -1.78 3.42
C MET A 234 15.50 -2.67 4.65
N MET A 235 15.10 -3.94 4.44
CA MET A 235 14.83 -4.90 5.51
C MET A 235 16.08 -5.21 6.32
N ARG A 236 17.19 -5.55 5.64
CA ARG A 236 18.49 -5.80 6.30
C ARG A 236 18.92 -4.60 7.12
N ARG A 237 18.76 -3.40 6.58
CA ARG A 237 19.18 -2.20 7.29
C ARG A 237 18.35 -1.89 8.51
N PHE A 238 17.04 -2.06 8.40
CA PHE A 238 16.16 -1.95 9.55
C PHE A 238 16.51 -2.97 10.62
N LEU A 239 16.72 -4.24 10.25
CA LEU A 239 17.11 -5.29 11.21
C LEU A 239 18.46 -4.99 11.88
N ALA A 240 19.43 -4.46 11.14
CA ALA A 240 20.76 -4.08 11.64
C ALA A 240 20.80 -2.72 12.36
N ASN A 241 19.67 -2.01 12.45
CA ASN A 241 19.59 -0.66 13.05
C ASN A 241 20.51 0.38 12.36
N ASN A 242 20.58 0.34 11.05
CA ASN A 242 21.42 1.24 10.23
C ASN A 242 20.66 1.85 9.03
N LEU A 243 19.32 1.89 9.06
CA LEU A 243 18.48 2.38 7.95
C LEU A 243 18.85 3.77 7.43
N THR A 244 19.31 4.65 8.31
CA THR A 244 19.71 6.04 7.97
C THR A 244 21.22 6.26 7.98
N ARG A 245 22.02 5.21 8.22
CA ARG A 245 23.48 5.35 8.16
C ARG A 245 23.94 5.32 6.70
N PRO A 246 24.93 6.15 6.32
CA PRO A 246 25.65 5.96 5.07
C PRO A 246 26.18 4.54 5.01
N ALA A 247 26.15 3.94 3.81
CA ALA A 247 26.80 2.66 3.56
C ALA A 247 28.32 2.78 3.74
#